data_AF-A0AAN9PT16-F1
#
_entry.id   AF-A0AAN9PT16-F1
#
_cell.length_a   1.000
_cell.length_b   1.000
_cell.length_c   1.000
_cell.angle_alpha   90.00
_cell.angle_beta   90.00
_cell.angle_gamma   90.00
#
_symmetry.space_group_name_H-M   'P 1'
#
loop_
_entity.id
_entity.type
_entity.pdbx_description
1 polymer ?
#
loop_
_entity_poly.entity_id
_entity_poly.type
_entity_poly.pdbx_seq_one_letter_code
_entity_poly.pdbx_strand_id
1 'polypeptide(L)'
;MAALPYFDEIVPSTVDVLLITHFHLDHAASLPYFLKKTTFKGRVFMTCATKAIYKLLLSDFVKVSKVFVEDMLYDEHDINRSMDKIECYRRQGESVSISGRNFKENMLIKPGWPVSR
;
A
#
# COMPACT_ATOMS: atom_id res chain seq x y z
N MET A 1 5.65 14.29 -13.62
CA MET A 1 6.05 14.20 -12.19
C MET A 1 4.97 14.67 -11.19
N ALA A 2 3.76 15.08 -11.62
CA ALA A 2 2.78 15.77 -10.75
C ALA A 2 1.75 14.86 -10.04
N ALA A 3 1.94 13.53 -10.02
CA ALA A 3 0.95 12.58 -9.49
C ALA A 3 1.44 11.75 -8.29
N LEU A 4 2.71 11.91 -7.90
CA LEU A 4 3.29 11.20 -6.77
C LEU A 4 3.27 12.08 -5.52
N PRO A 5 3.08 11.50 -4.32
CA PRO A 5 3.32 12.20 -3.07
C PRO A 5 4.77 12.69 -2.94
N TYR A 6 4.99 13.68 -2.06
CA TYR A 6 6.32 14.22 -1.75
C TYR A 6 7.16 13.20 -0.96
N PHE A 7 7.67 12.18 -1.64
CA PHE A 7 8.52 11.16 -1.03
C PHE A 7 9.91 11.69 -0.64
N ASP A 8 10.32 12.83 -1.18
CA ASP A 8 11.63 13.45 -0.90
C ASP A 8 11.72 14.04 0.52
N GLU A 9 10.57 14.28 1.17
CA GLU A 9 10.51 14.82 2.54
C GLU A 9 10.60 13.74 3.63
N ILE A 10 10.49 12.46 3.25
CA ILE A 10 10.55 11.33 4.18
C ILE A 10 11.82 10.51 3.93
N VAL A 11 12.38 9.91 4.99
CA VAL A 11 13.46 8.93 4.86
C VAL A 11 12.82 7.52 4.79
N PRO A 12 12.73 6.87 3.61
CA PRO A 12 11.99 5.61 3.48
C PRO A 12 12.59 4.47 4.31
N SER A 13 13.89 4.55 4.61
CA SER A 13 14.62 3.60 5.44
C SER A 13 14.17 3.57 6.90
N THR A 14 13.58 4.65 7.43
CA THR A 14 13.14 4.73 8.84
C THR A 14 11.69 4.28 9.04
N VAL A 15 10.97 3.97 7.95
CA VAL A 15 9.57 3.55 8.03
C VAL A 15 9.51 2.04 8.27
N ASP A 16 9.01 1.65 9.44
CA ASP A 16 8.88 0.24 9.83
C ASP A 16 7.71 -0.47 9.12
N VAL A 17 6.60 0.26 8.93
CA VAL A 17 5.33 -0.31 8.48
C VAL A 17 4.61 0.64 7.53
N LEU A 18 4.07 0.07 6.45
CA LEU A 18 3.22 0.75 5.47
C LEU A 18 1.84 0.08 5.44
N LEU A 19 0.78 0.85 5.65
CA LEU A 19 -0.60 0.36 5.67
C LEU A 19 -1.36 0.93 4.47
N ILE A 20 -1.93 0.06 3.65
CA ILE A 20 -2.81 0.46 2.55
C ILE A 20 -4.26 0.24 2.97
N THR A 21 -5.06 1.31 2.93
CA THR A 21 -6.42 1.32 3.44
C THR A 21 -7.39 0.57 2.53
N HIS A 22 -7.35 0.85 1.22
CA HIS A 22 -8.20 0.24 0.20
C HIS A 22 -7.55 0.28 -1.19
N PHE A 23 -8.21 -0.30 -2.19
CA PHE A 23 -7.62 -0.69 -3.48
C PHE A 23 -7.63 0.41 -4.55
N HIS A 24 -8.21 1.58 -4.30
CA HIS A 24 -8.26 2.64 -5.31
C HIS A 24 -6.86 3.16 -5.66
N LEU A 25 -6.71 3.69 -6.87
CA LEU A 25 -5.42 4.11 -7.43
C LEU A 25 -4.75 5.22 -6.60
N ASP A 26 -5.52 6.17 -6.09
CA ASP A 26 -5.05 7.26 -5.24
C ASP A 26 -4.43 6.78 -3.92
N HIS A 27 -4.74 5.56 -3.48
CA HIS A 27 -4.16 4.96 -2.27
C HIS A 27 -3.12 3.87 -2.53
N ALA A 28 -3.16 3.22 -3.69
CA ALA A 28 -2.36 2.03 -3.94
C ALA A 28 -1.43 2.12 -5.16
N ALA A 29 -1.65 3.05 -6.10
CA ALA A 29 -0.87 3.12 -7.35
C ALA A 29 0.58 3.56 -7.15
N SER A 30 0.87 4.31 -6.09
CA SER A 30 2.24 4.72 -5.78
C SER A 30 3.08 3.61 -5.14
N LEU A 31 2.47 2.50 -4.71
CA LEU A 31 3.15 1.44 -3.97
C LEU A 31 4.25 0.72 -4.77
N PRO A 32 4.02 0.25 -6.03
CA PRO A 32 5.08 -0.37 -6.82
C PRO A 32 6.25 0.60 -7.06
N TYR A 33 5.94 1.86 -7.35
CA TYR A 33 6.94 2.91 -7.53
C TYR A 33 7.77 3.11 -6.26
N PHE A 34 7.09 3.25 -5.12
CA PHE A 34 7.73 3.46 -3.82
C PHE A 34 8.65 2.29 -3.47
N LEU A 35 8.20 1.04 -3.63
CA LEU A 35 9.00 -0.15 -3.33
C LEU A 35 10.19 -0.36 -4.28
N LYS A 36 10.12 0.17 -5.51
CA LYS A 36 11.19 0.09 -6.51
C LYS A 36 12.23 1.19 -6.34
N LYS A 37 11.78 2.43 -6.16
CA LYS A 37 12.62 3.63 -6.22
C LYS A 37 13.19 4.04 -4.87
N THR A 38 12.63 3.55 -3.77
CA THR A 38 13.09 3.90 -2.43
C THR A 38 13.84 2.78 -1.73
N THR A 39 14.55 3.13 -0.66
CA THR A 39 15.28 2.21 0.22
C THR A 39 14.39 1.60 1.31
N PHE A 40 13.07 1.59 1.14
CA PHE A 40 12.11 1.06 2.11
C PHE A 40 12.36 -0.43 2.39
N LYS A 41 12.53 -0.76 3.68
CA LYS A 41 12.76 -2.13 4.19
C LYS A 41 11.67 -2.59 5.17
N GLY A 42 10.67 -1.76 5.42
CA GLY A 42 9.58 -2.09 6.31
C GLY A 42 8.62 -3.13 5.72
N ARG A 43 7.59 -3.47 6.50
CA ARG A 43 6.54 -4.42 6.13
C ARG A 43 5.33 -3.68 5.55
N VAL A 44 4.73 -4.24 4.50
CA VAL A 44 3.53 -3.65 3.86
C VAL A 44 2.31 -4.48 4.19
N PHE A 45 1.24 -3.86 4.68
CA PHE A 45 -0.01 -4.54 4.98
C PHE A 45 -1.18 -4.01 4.17
N MET A 46 -2.06 -4.94 3.80
CA MET A 46 -3.38 -4.65 3.26
C MET A 46 -4.33 -5.80 3.57
N THR A 47 -5.62 -5.58 3.38
CA THR A 47 -6.60 -6.67 3.51
C THR A 47 -6.44 -7.66 2.36
N CYS A 48 -6.81 -8.93 2.58
CA CYS A 48 -6.78 -9.95 1.51
C CYS A 48 -7.60 -9.52 0.28
N ALA A 49 -8.74 -8.86 0.50
CA ALA A 49 -9.59 -8.35 -0.57
C ALA A 49 -8.89 -7.25 -1.37
N THR A 50 -8.25 -6.30 -0.68
CA THR A 50 -7.46 -5.24 -1.31
C THR A 50 -6.32 -5.83 -2.15
N LYS A 51 -5.56 -6.79 -1.61
CA LYS A 51 -4.44 -7.42 -2.33
C LYS A 51 -4.90 -8.11 -3.63
N ALA A 52 -6.05 -8.78 -3.60
CA ALA A 52 -6.59 -9.46 -4.78
C ALA A 52 -6.96 -8.47 -5.90
N ILE A 53 -7.65 -7.39 -5.55
CA ILE A 53 -8.10 -6.37 -6.52
C ILE A 53 -6.92 -5.51 -7.00
N TYR A 54 -5.97 -5.21 -6.11
CA TYR A 54 -4.79 -4.39 -6.38
C TYR A 54 -4.02 -4.87 -7.62
N LYS A 55 -3.74 -6.17 -7.74
CA LYS A 55 -3.01 -6.71 -8.88
C LYS A 55 -3.77 -6.48 -10.20
N LEU A 56 -5.06 -6.78 -10.20
CA LEU A 56 -5.91 -6.64 -11.38
C LEU A 56 -5.97 -5.17 -11.84
N LEU A 57 -6.22 -4.25 -10.90
CA LEU A 57 -6.39 -2.84 -11.17
C LEU A 57 -5.10 -2.20 -11.68
N LEU A 58 -3.96 -2.49 -11.05
CA LEU A 58 -2.67 -1.94 -11.50
C LEU A 58 -2.19 -2.52 -12.83
N SER A 59 -2.42 -3.81 -13.10
CA SER A 59 -2.11 -4.39 -14.40
C SER A 59 -2.91 -3.73 -15.51
N ASP A 60 -4.19 -3.41 -15.29
CA ASP A 60 -5.02 -2.68 -16.24
C ASP A 60 -4.53 -1.24 -16.43
N PHE A 61 -4.24 -0.54 -15.32
CA PHE A 61 -3.68 0.82 -15.36
C PHE A 61 -2.38 0.92 -16.16
N VAL A 62 -1.46 -0.04 -15.98
CA VAL A 62 -0.22 -0.09 -16.76
C VAL A 62 -0.50 -0.34 -18.24
N LYS A 63 -1.43 -1.24 -18.58
CA LYS A 63 -1.79 -1.51 -19.98
C LYS A 63 -2.37 -0.28 -20.67
N VAL A 64 -3.28 0.44 -20.00
CA VAL A 64 -3.88 1.67 -20.52
C VAL A 64 -2.82 2.76 -20.63
N SER A 65 -1.99 2.95 -19.61
CA SER A 65 -0.98 4.03 -19.59
C SER A 65 0.12 3.81 -20.64
N LYS A 66 0.45 2.57 -21.02
CA LYS A 66 1.41 2.26 -22.11
C LYS A 66 1.00 2.86 -23.45
N VAL A 67 -0.29 3.11 -23.66
CA VAL A 67 -0.81 3.67 -24.91
C VAL A 67 -0.60 5.18 -24.98
N PHE A 68 -0.51 5.87 -23.84
CA PHE A 68 -0.54 7.33 -23.77
C PHE A 68 0.77 7.96 -23.27
N VAL A 69 1.62 7.22 -22.57
CA VAL A 69 2.80 7.76 -21.90
C VAL A 69 4.02 6.90 -22.21
N GLU A 70 5.02 7.50 -22.86
CA GLU A 70 6.28 6.83 -23.20
C GLU A 70 7.12 6.51 -21.95
N ASP A 71 7.03 7.35 -20.91
CA ASP A 71 7.82 7.25 -19.68
C ASP A 71 6.99 6.71 -18.50
N MET A 72 7.05 5.38 -18.32
CA MET A 72 6.23 4.66 -17.34
C MET A 72 6.92 4.60 -15.97
N LEU A 73 6.14 4.86 -14.91
CA LEU A 73 6.64 4.88 -13.53
C LEU A 73 7.11 3.49 -13.06
N TYR A 74 6.41 2.44 -13.47
CA TYR A 74 6.68 1.04 -13.14
C TYR A 74 6.06 0.12 -14.19
N ASP A 75 6.54 -1.12 -14.22
CA ASP A 75 6.07 -2.16 -15.14
C ASP A 75 5.27 -3.27 -14.42
N GLU A 76 4.80 -4.26 -15.17
CA GLU A 76 4.05 -5.39 -14.61
C GLU A 76 4.92 -6.29 -13.73
N HIS A 77 6.23 -6.32 -13.97
CA HIS A 77 7.18 -7.07 -13.14
C HIS A 77 7.33 -6.40 -11.76
N ASP A 78 7.34 -5.07 -11.70
CA ASP A 78 7.32 -4.30 -10.45
C ASP A 78 6.04 -4.56 -9.64
N ILE A 79 4.89 -4.64 -10.31
CA ILE A 79 3.62 -4.99 -9.66
C ILE A 79 3.72 -6.39 -9.03
N ASN A 80 4.22 -7.38 -9.77
CA ASN A 80 4.39 -8.73 -9.23
C ASN A 80 5.38 -8.76 -8.06
N ARG A 81 6.51 -8.05 -8.14
CA ARG A 81 7.44 -7.91 -7.00
C ARG A 81 6.79 -7.26 -5.78
N SER A 82 5.91 -6.27 -5.99
CA SER A 82 5.18 -5.65 -4.89
C SER A 82 4.25 -6.64 -4.21
N MET A 83 3.60 -7.55 -4.95
CA MET A 83 2.70 -8.57 -4.42
C MET A 83 3.37 -9.53 -3.44
N ASP A 84 4.64 -9.85 -3.67
CA ASP A 84 5.41 -10.74 -2.80
C ASP A 84 5.78 -10.07 -1.47
N LYS A 85 6.02 -8.75 -1.48
CA LYS A 85 6.31 -7.96 -0.26
C LYS A 85 5.07 -7.63 0.57
N ILE A 86 3.89 -7.76 -0.03
CA ILE A 86 2.63 -7.39 0.61
C ILE A 86 2.13 -8.53 1.50
N GLU A 87 1.89 -8.20 2.76
CA GLU A 87 1.29 -9.11 3.73
C GLU A 87 -0.20 -8.83 3.90
N CYS A 88 -0.98 -9.92 3.91
CA CYS A 88 -2.41 -9.86 4.12
C CYS A 88 -2.73 -9.91 5.61
N TYR A 89 -3.48 -8.94 6.13
CA TYR A 89 -4.10 -9.06 7.45
C TYR A 89 -5.59 -9.40 7.33
N ARG A 90 -6.05 -10.38 8.10
CA ARG A 90 -7.45 -10.80 8.12
C ARG A 90 -8.23 -9.98 9.15
N ARG A 91 -9.38 -9.43 8.75
CA ARG A 91 -10.17 -8.48 9.57
C ARG A 91 -10.86 -9.10 10.79
N GLN A 92 -10.70 -10.39 11.09
CA GLN A 92 -11.34 -11.06 12.23
C GLN A 92 -10.32 -11.35 13.33
N GLY A 93 -10.43 -10.68 14.48
CA GLY A 93 -9.77 -11.15 15.71
C GLY A 93 -8.25 -10.96 15.79
N GLU A 94 -7.51 -11.06 14.70
CA GLU A 94 -6.04 -11.00 14.69
C GLU A 94 -5.49 -9.60 14.91
N SER A 95 -4.62 -9.47 15.90
CA SER A 95 -3.70 -8.34 16.03
C SER A 95 -2.36 -8.77 15.47
N VAL A 96 -1.80 -7.95 14.58
CA VAL A 96 -0.40 -8.10 14.19
C VAL A 96 0.38 -7.17 15.11
N SER A 97 1.43 -7.67 15.75
CA SER A 97 2.38 -6.84 16.50
C SER A 97 3.70 -6.77 15.73
N ILE A 98 4.21 -5.56 15.55
CA ILE A 98 5.49 -5.32 14.86
C ILE A 98 6.28 -4.35 15.71
N SER A 99 7.52 -4.73 16.03
CA SER A 99 8.41 -3.92 16.87
C SER A 99 7.77 -3.50 18.20
N GLY A 100 6.96 -4.38 18.81
CA GLY A 100 6.27 -4.12 20.09
C GLY A 100 5.01 -3.24 20.00
N ARG A 101 4.60 -2.77 18.81
CA ARG A 101 3.35 -2.03 18.62
C ARG A 101 2.24 -2.97 18.14
N ASN A 102 1.15 -3.06 18.90
CA ASN A 102 -0.04 -3.82 18.52
C ASN A 102 -0.98 -2.92 17.69
N PHE A 103 -1.23 -3.26 16.42
CA PHE A 103 -2.06 -2.40 15.55
C PHE A 103 -3.55 -2.37 15.91
N LYS A 104 -4.06 -3.34 16.69
CA LYS A 104 -5.45 -3.27 17.17
C LYS A 104 -5.61 -2.43 18.43
N GLU A 105 -4.61 -2.46 19.31
CA GLU A 105 -4.64 -1.71 20.57
C GLU A 105 -4.16 -0.27 20.36
N ASN A 106 -3.18 -0.06 19.48
CA ASN A 106 -2.55 1.24 19.26
C ASN A 106 -3.13 2.03 18.08
N MET A 107 -3.91 1.40 17.18
CA MET A 107 -4.67 2.13 16.16
C MET A 107 -6.02 2.54 16.73
N LEU A 108 -5.98 3.57 17.57
CA LEU A 108 -7.14 4.31 18.10
C LEU A 108 -7.79 5.16 16.99
N ILE A 109 -8.21 4.52 15.90
CA ILE A 109 -9.21 5.08 15.00
C ILE A 109 -10.40 4.13 15.09
N LYS A 110 -11.28 4.40 16.05
CA LYS A 110 -12.69 4.03 15.90
C LYS A 110 -13.26 4.98 14.84
N PRO A 111 -13.51 4.54 13.59
CA PRO A 111 -14.40 5.32 12.74
C PRO A 111 -15.70 5.51 13.52
N GLY A 112 -16.09 6.77 13.68
CA GLY A 112 -17.10 7.20 14.63
C GLY A 112 -18.37 6.35 14.59
N TRP A 113 -18.64 5.67 15.70
CA TRP A 113 -19.99 5.48 16.20
C TRP A 113 -20.00 5.80 17.70
N PRO A 114 -20.19 7.08 18.05
CA PRO A 114 -20.87 7.44 19.26
C PRO A 114 -22.33 7.71 18.90
N VAL A 115 -23.20 6.70 18.95
CA VAL A 115 -24.59 6.95 19.34
C VAL A 115 -25.00 5.79 20.22
N SER A 116 -25.04 6.05 21.53
CA SER A 116 -25.80 5.23 22.46
C SER A 116 -27.27 5.58 22.34
N ARG A 117 -28.10 4.59 22.03
CA ARG A 117 -29.22 4.09 22.85
C ARG A 117 -29.96 3.05 22.01
#